data_AF-A0A6H3NVB6-F1
#
_entry.id   AF-A0A6H3NVB6-F1
#
_cell.length_a   1.000
_cell.length_b   1.000
_cell.length_c   1.000
_cell.angle_alpha   90.00
_cell.angle_beta   90.00
_cell.angle_gamma   90.00
#
_symmetry.space_group_name_H-M   'P 1'
#
loop_
_entity.id
_entity.type
_entity.pdbx_description
1 polymer ?
#
loop_
_entity_poly.entity_id
_entity_poly.type
_entity_poly.pdbx_seq_one_letter_code
_entity_poly.pdbx_strand_id
1 'polypeptide(L)'
;MMTSIFEDVFKNKPSIKELHDLHGDKIFKNKKELNILVGKILSGQSQKSNIKCMHLTCDQPPIGSHSIQKAKLKLISDSKNEVYYFKSSYKHLEKPIPKIDKINIASASVFPGFCGVHDKELFQIIEDNEIDPNNKHHTSLLVYRALAKSIIDCEQIVNHYKLLFNEIRPKEISDDLNLALLVDNYLQIVNLTHLQNRFKNLSLDIILKQFTATDIETISIEIPNLLSIASVSHIQPKELLGKIESIQSERPSIYLTILPKNENKTLLIASYHMDKSTDIKPYLHKILSENNIDFPELSKMLLSSTDNLMISPKYWETLSEEEKAGISEYYSYSTFFNDAEFNPITHQIIKPI
;
A
#
# COMPACT_ATOMS: atom_id res chain seq x y z
N MET A 1 -20.24 22.35 15.64
CA MET A 1 -21.17 21.27 15.24
C MET A 1 -20.92 21.05 13.77
N MET A 2 -20.26 19.95 13.38
CA MET A 2 -20.29 19.56 11.96
C MET A 2 -21.76 19.34 11.61
N THR A 3 -22.26 19.95 10.53
CA THR A 3 -23.60 19.63 10.04
C THR A 3 -23.64 18.13 9.71
N SER A 4 -24.80 17.47 9.81
CA SER A 4 -24.94 16.01 9.60
C SER A 4 -24.30 15.55 8.28
N ILE A 5 -24.26 16.43 7.29
CA ILE A 5 -23.65 16.22 5.97
C ILE A 5 -22.13 16.00 6.04
N PHE A 6 -21.39 16.77 6.86
CA PHE A 6 -19.95 16.56 7.00
C PHE A 6 -19.64 15.25 7.73
N GLU A 7 -20.44 14.91 8.74
CA GLU A 7 -20.34 13.61 9.40
C GLU A 7 -20.59 12.48 8.41
N ASP A 8 -21.62 12.58 7.58
CA ASP A 8 -21.92 11.56 6.57
C ASP A 8 -20.80 11.42 5.52
N VAL A 9 -20.23 12.53 5.03
CA VAL A 9 -19.15 12.49 4.04
C VAL A 9 -17.87 11.91 4.63
N PHE A 10 -17.43 12.40 5.80
CA PHE A 10 -16.18 11.95 6.41
C PHE A 10 -16.27 10.55 7.01
N LYS A 11 -17.42 10.17 7.57
CA LYS A 11 -17.62 8.88 8.23
C LYS A 11 -18.06 7.80 7.26
N ASN A 12 -19.05 8.06 6.40
CA ASN A 12 -19.65 7.01 5.56
C ASN A 12 -18.98 6.90 4.18
N LYS A 13 -18.15 7.89 3.80
CA LYS A 13 -17.39 7.94 2.55
C LYS A 13 -18.22 7.48 1.35
N PRO A 14 -19.35 8.13 1.02
CA PRO A 14 -20.24 7.70 -0.04
C PRO A 14 -19.52 7.71 -1.39
N SER A 15 -19.87 6.75 -2.25
CA SER A 15 -19.40 6.70 -3.64
C SER A 15 -19.96 7.85 -4.46
N ILE A 16 -19.29 8.14 -5.57
CA ILE A 16 -19.76 9.13 -6.55
C ILE A 16 -21.15 8.77 -7.06
N LYS A 17 -21.45 7.47 -7.24
CA LYS A 17 -22.77 6.97 -7.64
C LYS A 17 -23.83 7.29 -6.59
N GLU A 18 -23.59 6.95 -5.33
CA GLU A 18 -24.53 7.24 -4.22
C GLU A 18 -24.84 8.73 -4.15
N LEU A 19 -23.81 9.58 -4.28
CA LEU A 19 -23.99 11.03 -4.27
C LEU A 19 -24.73 11.55 -5.53
N HIS A 20 -24.43 11.01 -6.73
CA HIS A 20 -25.13 11.37 -7.96
C HIS A 20 -26.59 10.93 -7.96
N ASP A 21 -26.89 9.73 -7.46
CA ASP A 21 -28.26 9.21 -7.37
C ASP A 21 -29.10 10.04 -6.38
N LEU A 22 -28.49 10.57 -5.31
CA LEU A 22 -29.17 11.42 -4.32
C LEU A 22 -29.33 12.89 -4.76
N HIS A 23 -28.31 13.48 -5.40
CA HIS A 23 -28.27 14.93 -5.64
C HIS A 23 -28.29 15.32 -7.13
N GLY A 24 -28.10 14.36 -8.03
CA GLY A 24 -28.10 14.54 -9.48
C GLY A 24 -27.02 15.51 -9.98
N ASP A 25 -27.33 16.19 -11.07
CA ASP A 25 -26.42 17.11 -11.78
C ASP A 25 -26.21 18.46 -11.06
N LYS A 26 -26.71 18.59 -9.82
CA LYS A 26 -26.51 19.78 -8.96
C LYS A 26 -25.09 19.85 -8.41
N ILE A 27 -24.51 18.70 -8.04
CA ILE A 27 -23.21 18.57 -7.38
C ILE A 27 -22.10 18.21 -8.36
N PHE A 28 -22.42 17.30 -9.28
CA PHE A 28 -21.48 16.83 -10.31
C PHE A 28 -21.80 17.42 -11.68
N LYS A 29 -20.80 17.39 -12.55
CA LYS A 29 -21.02 17.42 -14.01
C LYS A 29 -21.98 16.28 -14.41
N ASN A 30 -22.63 16.41 -15.57
CA ASN A 30 -23.68 15.45 -15.94
C ASN A 30 -23.12 14.01 -16.03
N LYS A 31 -23.98 13.00 -15.89
CA LYS A 31 -23.58 11.59 -15.86
C LYS A 31 -22.69 11.15 -17.04
N LYS A 32 -22.87 11.75 -18.22
CA LYS A 32 -22.03 11.47 -19.41
C LYS A 32 -20.61 12.01 -19.23
N GLU A 33 -20.48 13.26 -18.77
CA GLU A 33 -19.18 13.89 -18.47
C GLU A 33 -18.43 13.14 -17.36
N LEU A 34 -19.15 12.77 -16.30
CA LEU A 34 -18.64 11.99 -15.17
C LEU A 34 -18.12 10.60 -15.61
N ASN A 35 -18.87 9.91 -16.47
CA ASN A 35 -18.43 8.63 -17.04
C ASN A 35 -17.18 8.81 -17.91
N ILE A 36 -17.13 9.81 -18.78
CA ILE A 36 -15.93 10.07 -19.60
C ILE A 36 -14.70 10.31 -18.71
N LEU A 37 -14.86 11.10 -17.65
CA LEU A 37 -13.79 11.38 -16.70
C LEU A 37 -13.30 10.12 -16.01
N VAL A 38 -14.20 9.35 -15.39
CA VAL A 38 -13.75 8.12 -14.72
C VAL A 38 -13.13 7.17 -15.74
N GLY A 39 -13.64 7.12 -16.97
CA GLY A 39 -13.01 6.36 -18.05
C GLY A 39 -11.56 6.81 -18.32
N LYS A 40 -11.30 8.13 -18.32
CA LYS A 40 -9.93 8.68 -18.45
C LYS A 40 -9.04 8.37 -17.24
N ILE A 41 -9.60 8.41 -16.03
CA ILE A 41 -8.90 8.05 -14.79
C ILE A 41 -8.50 6.57 -14.83
N LEU A 42 -9.45 5.68 -15.11
CA LEU A 42 -9.23 4.23 -15.12
C LEU A 42 -8.34 3.76 -16.26
N SER A 43 -8.36 4.46 -17.39
CA SER A 43 -7.44 4.18 -18.50
C SER A 43 -6.05 4.79 -18.32
N GLY A 44 -5.80 5.52 -17.22
CA GLY A 44 -4.55 6.24 -16.99
C GLY A 44 -4.27 7.35 -18.03
N GLN A 45 -5.26 7.70 -18.86
CA GLN A 45 -5.14 8.71 -19.91
C GLN A 45 -5.17 10.14 -19.35
N SER A 46 -5.48 10.32 -18.07
CA SER A 46 -5.69 11.65 -17.48
C SER A 46 -4.42 12.41 -17.10
N GLN A 47 -3.23 11.82 -17.20
CA GLN A 47 -1.94 12.52 -17.30
C GLN A 47 -0.85 11.48 -17.56
N LYS A 48 -0.05 11.63 -18.62
CA LYS A 48 1.25 10.96 -18.67
C LYS A 48 2.04 11.50 -17.47
N SER A 49 2.09 10.74 -16.39
CA SER A 49 2.91 11.11 -15.24
C SER A 49 4.35 11.20 -15.73
N ASN A 50 4.99 12.34 -15.53
CA ASN A 50 6.41 12.55 -15.83
C ASN A 50 7.26 11.85 -14.74
N ILE A 51 6.95 10.59 -14.46
CA ILE A 51 7.67 9.80 -13.45
C ILE A 51 9.09 9.64 -13.98
N LYS A 52 10.03 10.05 -13.14
CA LYS A 52 11.47 9.89 -13.38
C LYS A 52 11.98 8.76 -12.48
N CYS A 53 13.15 8.23 -12.85
CA CYS A 53 13.87 7.34 -11.95
C CYS A 53 14.03 7.97 -10.56
N MET A 54 13.79 7.16 -9.53
CA MET A 54 13.83 7.60 -8.13
C MET A 54 15.23 7.76 -7.52
N HIS A 55 16.28 7.39 -8.26
CA HIS A 55 17.64 7.65 -7.84
C HIS A 55 17.96 9.15 -7.96
N LEU A 56 18.76 9.66 -7.01
CA LEU A 56 19.16 11.06 -6.97
C LEU A 56 19.76 11.52 -8.30
N THR A 57 19.35 12.69 -8.77
CA THR A 57 19.82 13.34 -10.01
C THR A 57 19.60 12.56 -11.33
N CYS A 58 18.85 11.46 -11.32
CA CYS A 58 18.56 10.72 -12.55
C CYS A 58 17.38 11.34 -13.32
N ASP A 59 17.55 11.54 -14.62
CA ASP A 59 16.54 12.09 -15.53
C ASP A 59 15.97 11.04 -16.51
N GLN A 60 16.49 9.81 -16.45
CA GLN A 60 16.06 8.73 -17.32
C GLN A 60 14.65 8.25 -16.97
N PRO A 61 13.86 7.82 -17.97
CA PRO A 61 12.54 7.26 -17.73
C PRO A 61 12.67 5.94 -16.94
N PRO A 62 11.76 5.68 -15.99
CA PRO A 62 11.73 4.42 -15.28
C PRO A 62 11.25 3.28 -16.19
N ILE A 63 11.68 2.06 -15.88
CA ILE A 63 11.12 0.82 -16.40
C ILE A 63 10.08 0.28 -15.43
N GLY A 64 9.45 -0.85 -15.77
CA GLY A 64 8.65 -1.61 -14.81
C GLY A 64 9.54 -2.38 -13.84
N SER A 65 9.93 -1.73 -12.74
CA SER A 65 10.69 -2.34 -11.63
C SER A 65 9.80 -3.24 -10.78
N HIS A 66 10.33 -4.36 -10.27
CA HIS A 66 9.64 -5.21 -9.32
C HIS A 66 9.97 -4.80 -7.88
N SER A 67 8.96 -4.51 -7.05
CA SER A 67 9.21 -4.32 -5.61
C SER A 67 9.46 -5.66 -4.89
N ILE A 68 9.01 -6.78 -5.46
CA ILE A 68 9.31 -8.14 -5.02
C ILE A 68 9.91 -8.92 -6.18
N GLN A 69 11.11 -9.43 -5.99
CA GLN A 69 11.81 -10.21 -7.02
C GLN A 69 10.99 -11.39 -7.54
N LYS A 70 10.92 -11.52 -8.86
CA LYS A 70 10.25 -12.63 -9.55
C LYS A 70 10.73 -14.00 -9.08
N ALA A 71 12.03 -14.15 -8.83
CA ALA A 71 12.62 -15.39 -8.33
C ALA A 71 12.07 -15.79 -6.95
N LYS A 72 11.76 -14.81 -6.09
CA LYS A 72 11.17 -15.03 -4.76
C LYS A 72 9.70 -15.38 -4.88
N LEU A 73 8.94 -14.69 -5.75
CA LEU A 73 7.53 -15.01 -6.01
C LEU A 73 7.34 -16.41 -6.63
N LYS A 74 8.31 -16.88 -7.42
CA LYS A 74 8.27 -18.23 -8.01
C LYS A 74 8.13 -19.33 -6.97
N LEU A 75 8.67 -19.14 -5.76
CA LEU A 75 8.59 -20.10 -4.67
C LEU A 75 7.16 -20.26 -4.11
N ILE A 76 6.29 -19.26 -4.30
CA ILE A 76 4.89 -19.30 -3.81
C ILE A 76 3.86 -19.34 -4.95
N SER A 77 4.27 -19.27 -6.21
CA SER A 77 3.38 -19.29 -7.37
C SER A 77 2.93 -20.70 -7.76
N ASP A 78 1.87 -20.80 -8.56
CA ASP A 78 1.46 -22.07 -9.17
C ASP A 78 2.32 -22.45 -10.39
N SER A 79 1.95 -23.55 -11.06
CA SER A 79 2.64 -24.07 -12.25
C SER A 79 2.58 -23.13 -13.47
N LYS A 80 1.69 -22.13 -13.47
CA LYS A 80 1.60 -21.09 -14.50
C LYS A 80 2.39 -19.83 -14.13
N ASN A 81 3.11 -19.86 -13.01
CA ASN A 81 3.78 -18.71 -12.41
C ASN A 81 2.78 -17.59 -12.05
N GLU A 82 1.62 -17.95 -11.51
CA GLU A 82 0.61 -17.01 -11.04
C GLU A 82 0.54 -17.00 -9.51
N VAL A 83 0.24 -15.83 -8.94
CA VAL A 83 -0.05 -15.62 -7.52
C VAL A 83 -1.35 -14.84 -7.38
N TYR A 84 -1.99 -14.93 -6.21
CA TYR A 84 -3.13 -14.09 -5.90
C TYR A 84 -2.67 -12.71 -5.41
N TYR A 85 -3.44 -11.67 -5.75
CA TYR A 85 -3.23 -10.31 -5.26
C TYR A 85 -4.58 -9.57 -5.20
N PHE A 86 -4.65 -8.52 -4.39
CA PHE A 86 -5.81 -7.64 -4.38
C PHE A 86 -5.68 -6.60 -5.49
N LYS A 87 -6.57 -6.71 -6.47
CA LYS A 87 -6.72 -5.73 -7.54
C LYS A 87 -7.78 -4.72 -7.14
N SER A 88 -7.41 -3.45 -7.08
CA SER A 88 -8.38 -2.36 -7.03
C SER A 88 -9.24 -2.37 -8.30
N SER A 89 -10.45 -2.92 -8.19
CA SER A 89 -11.44 -2.91 -9.27
C SER A 89 -12.30 -1.67 -9.12
N TYR A 90 -11.92 -0.61 -9.79
CA TYR A 90 -12.75 0.57 -9.91
C TYR A 90 -13.88 0.30 -10.92
N LYS A 91 -15.10 0.16 -10.42
CA LYS A 91 -16.28 0.30 -11.28
C LYS A 91 -16.60 1.78 -11.36
N HIS A 92 -16.71 2.32 -12.57
CA HIS A 92 -16.93 3.73 -12.91
C HIS A 92 -17.37 4.66 -11.75
N LEU A 93 -18.55 4.46 -11.15
CA LEU A 93 -19.07 5.39 -10.14
C LEU A 93 -19.20 4.78 -8.75
N GLU A 94 -18.93 3.48 -8.60
CA GLU A 94 -19.12 2.76 -7.34
C GLU A 94 -17.87 2.86 -6.47
N LYS A 95 -18.00 2.57 -5.17
CA LYS A 95 -16.81 2.39 -4.32
C LYS A 95 -15.91 1.34 -4.98
N PRO A 96 -14.59 1.58 -5.08
CA PRO A 96 -13.68 0.53 -5.51
C PRO A 96 -13.86 -0.63 -4.53
N ILE A 97 -14.23 -1.80 -5.03
CA ILE A 97 -14.23 -3.02 -4.24
C ILE A 97 -13.00 -3.77 -4.70
N PRO A 98 -11.93 -3.81 -3.89
CA PRO A 98 -10.82 -4.69 -4.16
C PRO A 98 -11.31 -6.10 -4.43
N LYS A 99 -10.88 -6.65 -5.56
CA LYS A 99 -11.15 -8.05 -5.90
C LYS A 99 -9.83 -8.78 -5.86
N ILE A 100 -9.82 -9.92 -5.20
CA ILE A 100 -8.68 -10.81 -5.35
C ILE A 100 -8.72 -11.44 -6.74
N ASP A 101 -7.57 -11.49 -7.39
CA ASP A 101 -7.42 -12.05 -8.75
C ASP A 101 -6.06 -12.74 -8.86
N LYS A 102 -5.86 -13.54 -9.91
CA LYS A 102 -4.54 -14.10 -10.24
C LYS A 102 -3.76 -13.11 -11.11
N ILE A 103 -2.45 -13.04 -10.86
CA ILE A 103 -1.52 -12.27 -11.67
C ILE A 103 -0.25 -13.07 -11.91
N ASN A 104 0.27 -12.98 -13.14
CA ASN A 104 1.57 -13.57 -13.45
C ASN A 104 2.66 -12.84 -12.65
N ILE A 105 3.62 -13.58 -12.08
CA ILE A 105 4.72 -13.02 -11.30
C ILE A 105 5.60 -12.03 -12.08
N ALA A 106 5.57 -12.05 -13.42
CA ALA A 106 6.25 -11.05 -14.25
C ALA A 106 5.58 -9.66 -14.18
N SER A 107 4.30 -9.60 -13.85
CA SER A 107 3.52 -8.37 -13.70
C SER A 107 3.21 -8.03 -12.24
N ALA A 108 3.32 -9.01 -11.33
CA ALA A 108 3.13 -8.82 -9.91
C ALA A 108 4.17 -7.83 -9.34
N SER A 109 3.75 -6.91 -8.48
CA SER A 109 4.64 -5.95 -7.78
C SER A 109 5.35 -4.93 -8.70
N VAL A 110 4.98 -4.87 -9.98
CA VAL A 110 5.61 -3.98 -10.97
C VAL A 110 5.17 -2.53 -10.78
N PHE A 111 6.13 -1.60 -10.75
CA PHE A 111 5.88 -0.17 -10.66
C PHE A 111 6.97 0.63 -11.40
N PRO A 112 6.68 1.86 -11.88
CA PRO A 112 7.64 2.70 -12.59
C PRO A 112 8.62 3.41 -11.64
N GLY A 113 9.48 2.67 -10.94
CA GLY A 113 10.39 3.21 -9.91
C GLY A 113 11.76 3.65 -10.44
N PHE A 114 12.47 2.78 -11.17
CA PHE A 114 13.88 2.99 -11.51
C PHE A 114 14.13 2.86 -13.00
N CYS A 115 15.14 3.54 -13.54
CA CYS A 115 15.63 3.23 -14.88
C CYS A 115 16.38 1.89 -14.86
N GLY A 116 16.58 1.25 -16.01
CA GLY A 116 17.20 -0.08 -16.07
C GLY A 116 18.62 -0.15 -15.47
N VAL A 117 19.37 0.96 -15.46
CA VAL A 117 20.70 1.03 -14.82
C VAL A 117 20.56 0.96 -13.30
N HIS A 118 19.81 1.89 -12.70
CA HIS A 118 19.67 1.96 -11.25
C HIS A 118 18.86 0.79 -10.66
N ASP A 119 17.89 0.25 -11.41
CA ASP A 119 17.15 -0.95 -10.99
C ASP A 119 18.11 -2.13 -10.80
N LYS A 120 19.06 -2.30 -11.72
CA LYS A 120 20.07 -3.34 -11.65
C LYS A 120 21.12 -3.02 -10.58
N GLU A 121 21.84 -1.90 -10.72
CA GLU A 121 23.04 -1.61 -9.94
C GLU A 121 22.75 -1.46 -8.44
N LEU A 122 21.66 -0.81 -8.06
CA LEU A 122 21.35 -0.57 -6.64
C LEU A 122 21.01 -1.87 -5.91
N PHE A 123 20.24 -2.73 -6.58
CA PHE A 123 19.64 -3.86 -5.91
C PHE A 123 20.36 -5.18 -6.15
N GLN A 124 21.30 -5.23 -7.10
CA GLN A 124 22.03 -6.45 -7.46
C GLN A 124 22.52 -7.23 -6.24
N ILE A 125 23.05 -6.54 -5.23
CA ILE A 125 23.59 -7.18 -4.03
C ILE A 125 22.55 -7.99 -3.24
N ILE A 126 21.28 -7.55 -3.20
CA ILE A 126 20.16 -8.25 -2.56
C ILE A 126 19.34 -9.13 -3.52
N GLU A 127 19.70 -9.15 -4.82
CA GLU A 127 19.07 -9.99 -5.85
C GLU A 127 19.89 -11.23 -6.15
N ASP A 128 21.19 -11.05 -6.30
CA ASP A 128 22.13 -12.10 -6.69
C ASP A 128 22.64 -12.89 -5.48
N ASN A 129 22.42 -12.40 -4.25
CA ASN A 129 22.90 -13.02 -3.01
C ASN A 129 21.79 -13.21 -1.97
N GLU A 130 22.07 -13.99 -0.93
CA GLU A 130 21.18 -14.05 0.23
C GLU A 130 21.14 -12.68 0.94
N ILE A 131 19.94 -12.27 1.35
CA ILE A 131 19.75 -11.07 2.14
C ILE A 131 20.26 -11.33 3.56
N ASP A 132 21.34 -10.66 3.96
CA ASP A 132 21.78 -10.60 5.35
C ASP A 132 21.01 -9.51 6.11
N PRO A 133 20.11 -9.87 7.04
CA PRO A 133 19.35 -8.88 7.82
C PRO A 133 20.20 -8.08 8.81
N ASN A 134 21.43 -8.52 9.11
CA ASN A 134 22.36 -7.78 9.96
C ASN A 134 23.18 -6.76 9.16
N ASN A 135 23.18 -6.86 7.83
CA ASN A 135 23.86 -5.93 6.95
C ASN A 135 22.97 -4.70 6.70
N LYS A 136 23.40 -3.54 7.24
CA LYS A 136 22.70 -2.26 7.09
C LYS A 136 22.51 -1.83 5.64
N HIS A 137 23.41 -2.23 4.74
CA HIS A 137 23.26 -1.98 3.32
C HIS A 137 22.05 -2.72 2.73
N HIS A 138 21.92 -4.00 3.06
CA HIS A 138 20.84 -4.83 2.57
C HIS A 138 19.48 -4.34 3.11
N THR A 139 19.40 -4.05 4.42
CA THR A 139 18.14 -3.57 5.02
C THR A 139 17.75 -2.18 4.53
N SER A 140 18.71 -1.27 4.32
CA SER A 140 18.46 0.05 3.73
C SER A 140 17.93 -0.04 2.31
N LEU A 141 18.44 -0.97 1.49
CA LEU A 141 17.92 -1.21 0.14
C LEU A 141 16.48 -1.73 0.14
N LEU A 142 16.12 -2.63 1.07
CA LEU A 142 14.74 -3.09 1.24
C LEU A 142 13.79 -1.95 1.62
N VAL A 143 14.20 -1.10 2.57
CA VAL A 143 13.45 0.10 2.96
C VAL A 143 13.29 1.06 1.79
N TYR A 144 14.38 1.33 1.05
CA TYR A 144 14.37 2.20 -0.11
C TYR A 144 13.42 1.70 -1.20
N ARG A 145 13.40 0.38 -1.45
CA ARG A 145 12.47 -0.23 -2.41
C ARG A 145 11.00 -0.10 -1.98
N ALA A 146 10.71 -0.32 -0.70
CA ALA A 146 9.37 -0.13 -0.16
C ALA A 146 8.92 1.34 -0.27
N LEU A 147 9.79 2.28 0.11
CA LEU A 147 9.57 3.72 -0.04
C LEU A 147 9.31 4.11 -1.49
N ALA A 148 10.10 3.57 -2.42
CA ALA A 148 9.98 3.88 -3.83
C ALA A 148 8.58 3.52 -4.37
N LYS A 149 8.11 2.31 -4.08
CA LYS A 149 6.75 1.87 -4.43
C LYS A 149 5.70 2.81 -3.81
N SER A 150 5.78 3.07 -2.51
CA SER A 150 4.80 3.91 -1.80
C SER A 150 4.76 5.36 -2.27
N ILE A 151 5.89 5.94 -2.69
CA ILE A 151 5.94 7.29 -3.28
C ILE A 151 5.17 7.34 -4.60
N ILE A 152 5.35 6.33 -5.45
CA ILE A 152 4.66 6.22 -6.74
C ILE A 152 3.16 6.00 -6.52
N ASP A 153 2.78 5.15 -5.57
CA ASP A 153 1.38 4.92 -5.23
C ASP A 153 0.71 6.20 -4.71
N CYS A 154 1.38 6.93 -3.80
CA CYS A 154 0.90 8.23 -3.35
C CYS A 154 0.73 9.20 -4.52
N GLU A 155 1.66 9.23 -5.48
CA GLU A 155 1.54 10.11 -6.66
C GLU A 155 0.31 9.79 -7.50
N GLN A 156 0.08 8.51 -7.76
CA GLN A 156 -1.06 8.04 -8.55
C GLN A 156 -2.38 8.38 -7.85
N ILE A 157 -2.46 8.16 -6.54
CA ILE A 157 -3.65 8.46 -5.75
C ILE A 157 -3.87 9.99 -5.64
N VAL A 158 -2.83 10.79 -5.44
CA VAL A 158 -2.95 12.27 -5.43
C VAL A 158 -3.43 12.79 -6.77
N ASN A 159 -2.92 12.26 -7.88
CA ASN A 159 -3.37 12.65 -9.21
C ASN A 159 -4.85 12.27 -9.43
N HIS A 160 -5.28 11.12 -8.91
CA HIS A 160 -6.69 10.74 -8.89
C HIS A 160 -7.55 11.78 -8.16
N TYR A 161 -7.19 12.15 -6.93
CA TYR A 161 -7.94 13.16 -6.16
C TYR A 161 -7.93 14.56 -6.79
N LYS A 162 -6.81 15.01 -7.38
CA LYS A 162 -6.74 16.29 -8.11
C LYS A 162 -7.71 16.34 -9.29
N LEU A 163 -7.88 15.23 -10.00
CA LEU A 163 -8.82 15.14 -11.11
C LEU A 163 -10.28 15.21 -10.62
N LEU A 164 -10.61 14.51 -9.52
CA LEU A 164 -11.93 14.60 -8.89
C LEU A 164 -12.23 16.03 -8.43
N PHE A 165 -11.25 16.70 -7.80
CA PHE A 165 -11.40 18.08 -7.31
C PHE A 165 -11.80 19.06 -8.42
N ASN A 166 -11.20 18.95 -9.61
CA ASN A 166 -11.50 19.84 -10.75
C ASN A 166 -12.90 19.65 -11.35
N GLU A 167 -13.62 18.61 -10.94
CA GLU A 167 -14.85 18.15 -11.58
C GLU A 167 -16.09 18.36 -10.71
N ILE A 168 -15.91 18.56 -9.40
CA ILE A 168 -16.95 19.04 -8.48
C ILE A 168 -17.36 20.46 -8.92
N ARG A 169 -18.65 20.69 -9.19
CA ARG A 169 -19.14 22.00 -9.66
C ARG A 169 -19.14 23.00 -8.50
N PRO A 170 -18.38 24.11 -8.54
CA PRO A 170 -18.40 25.11 -7.48
C PRO A 170 -19.62 26.04 -7.55
N LYS A 171 -20.67 25.69 -8.33
CA LYS A 171 -21.59 26.69 -8.90
C LYS A 171 -22.27 27.57 -7.85
N GLU A 172 -22.42 27.08 -6.62
CA GLU A 172 -22.46 27.92 -5.43
C GLU A 172 -21.75 27.17 -4.27
N ILE A 173 -20.78 27.80 -3.62
CA ILE A 173 -20.09 27.29 -2.40
C ILE A 173 -21.07 27.18 -1.20
N SER A 174 -22.34 27.53 -1.38
CA SER A 174 -23.39 27.52 -0.35
C SER A 174 -24.03 26.14 -0.08
N ASP A 175 -23.68 25.09 -0.82
CA ASP A 175 -24.16 23.73 -0.55
C ASP A 175 -23.16 23.00 0.37
N ASP A 176 -23.58 22.70 1.60
CA ASP A 176 -22.82 22.00 2.63
C ASP A 176 -22.19 20.68 2.11
N LEU A 177 -22.85 19.99 1.17
CA LEU A 177 -22.32 18.74 0.62
C LEU A 177 -21.17 18.97 -0.37
N ASN A 178 -21.27 19.97 -1.25
CA ASN A 178 -20.16 20.35 -2.14
C ASN A 178 -18.93 20.74 -1.32
N LEU A 179 -19.15 21.53 -0.28
CA LEU A 179 -18.10 21.92 0.66
C LEU A 179 -17.47 20.70 1.35
N ALA A 180 -18.28 19.79 1.89
CA ALA A 180 -17.78 18.59 2.55
C ALA A 180 -16.94 17.70 1.61
N LEU A 181 -17.39 17.50 0.37
CA LEU A 181 -16.64 16.73 -0.63
C LEU A 181 -15.34 17.39 -1.05
N LEU A 182 -15.34 18.72 -1.26
CA LEU A 182 -14.14 19.48 -1.58
C LEU A 182 -13.13 19.45 -0.43
N VAL A 183 -13.60 19.59 0.81
CA VAL A 183 -12.76 19.52 2.01
C VAL A 183 -12.17 18.11 2.16
N ASP A 184 -12.96 17.03 2.03
CA ASP A 184 -12.40 15.67 2.10
C ASP A 184 -11.34 15.45 1.01
N ASN A 185 -11.66 15.74 -0.26
CA ASN A 185 -10.70 15.60 -1.37
C ASN A 185 -9.41 16.39 -1.11
N TYR A 186 -9.54 17.64 -0.65
CA TYR A 186 -8.40 18.48 -0.33
C TYR A 186 -7.56 17.90 0.83
N LEU A 187 -8.21 17.42 1.90
CA LEU A 187 -7.54 16.76 3.01
C LEU A 187 -6.78 15.50 2.57
N GLN A 188 -7.37 14.67 1.68
CA GLN A 188 -6.67 13.51 1.14
C GLN A 188 -5.43 13.91 0.32
N ILE A 189 -5.55 14.93 -0.54
CA ILE A 189 -4.41 15.45 -1.31
C ILE A 189 -3.30 15.94 -0.37
N VAL A 190 -3.65 16.73 0.64
CA VAL A 190 -2.70 17.28 1.62
C VAL A 190 -2.01 16.15 2.38
N ASN A 191 -2.77 15.21 2.94
CA ASN A 191 -2.23 14.08 3.72
C ASN A 191 -1.26 13.23 2.89
N LEU A 192 -1.66 12.83 1.68
CA LEU A 192 -0.82 12.00 0.81
C LEU A 192 0.40 12.76 0.30
N THR A 193 0.29 14.07 0.04
CA THR A 193 1.43 14.90 -0.36
C THR A 193 2.44 15.04 0.78
N HIS A 194 1.97 15.24 2.02
CA HIS A 194 2.85 15.28 3.19
C HIS A 194 3.55 13.93 3.40
N LEU A 195 2.81 12.82 3.28
CA LEU A 195 3.38 11.47 3.37
C LEU A 195 4.43 11.22 2.28
N GLN A 196 4.11 11.57 1.04
CA GLN A 196 5.03 11.43 -0.09
C GLN A 196 6.30 12.26 0.11
N ASN A 197 6.20 13.50 0.60
CA ASN A 197 7.36 14.34 0.87
C ASN A 197 8.24 13.75 1.98
N ARG A 198 7.65 13.18 3.03
CA ARG A 198 8.40 12.46 4.07
C ARG A 198 9.17 11.27 3.49
N PHE A 199 8.52 10.46 2.66
CA PHE A 199 9.17 9.33 2.01
C PHE A 199 10.31 9.78 1.08
N LYS A 200 10.11 10.86 0.33
CA LYS A 200 11.16 11.46 -0.51
C LYS A 200 12.34 11.92 0.34
N ASN A 201 12.10 12.58 1.47
CA ASN A 201 13.16 13.01 2.38
C ASN A 201 13.95 11.83 2.95
N LEU A 202 13.27 10.78 3.42
CA LEU A 202 13.95 9.58 3.92
C LEU A 202 14.71 8.85 2.80
N SER A 203 14.14 8.77 1.60
CA SER A 203 14.81 8.21 0.42
C SER A 203 16.09 8.97 0.09
N LEU A 204 16.06 10.31 0.14
CA LEU A 204 17.23 11.16 -0.05
C LEU A 204 18.29 10.91 1.03
N ASP A 205 17.88 10.83 2.30
CA ASP A 205 18.79 10.54 3.41
C ASP A 205 19.48 9.19 3.23
N ILE A 206 18.73 8.13 2.87
CA ILE A 206 19.28 6.80 2.57
C ILE A 206 20.32 6.87 1.43
N ILE A 207 20.00 7.55 0.33
CA ILE A 207 20.92 7.69 -0.82
C ILE A 207 22.18 8.47 -0.42
N LEU A 208 22.03 9.60 0.27
CA LEU A 208 23.15 10.46 0.70
C LEU A 208 24.06 9.75 1.71
N LYS A 209 23.50 8.90 2.55
CA LYS A 209 24.22 8.00 3.46
C LYS A 209 24.71 6.72 2.77
N GLN A 210 24.70 6.66 1.43
CA GLN A 210 25.18 5.53 0.64
C GLN A 210 24.57 4.19 1.07
N PHE A 211 23.29 4.22 1.46
CA PHE A 211 22.53 3.06 1.90
C PHE A 211 23.11 2.39 3.15
N THR A 212 23.89 3.06 4.00
CA THR A 212 24.39 2.48 5.27
C THR A 212 23.66 3.05 6.49
N ALA A 213 22.37 3.36 6.36
CA ALA A 213 21.63 4.21 7.29
C ALA A 213 21.78 3.77 8.77
N THR A 214 22.26 4.70 9.61
CA THR A 214 22.41 4.53 11.06
C THR A 214 21.09 4.65 11.81
N ASP A 215 20.13 5.41 11.25
CA ASP A 215 18.90 5.82 11.93
C ASP A 215 17.72 4.88 11.63
N ILE A 216 18.00 3.73 11.00
CA ILE A 216 17.04 2.66 10.73
C ILE A 216 17.34 1.48 11.65
N GLU A 217 16.39 1.18 12.52
CA GLU A 217 16.36 -0.04 13.32
C GLU A 217 15.63 -1.15 12.55
N THR A 218 16.07 -2.39 12.79
CA THR A 218 15.54 -3.57 12.10
C THR A 218 15.32 -4.69 13.11
N ILE A 219 14.16 -5.34 13.03
CA ILE A 219 13.87 -6.63 13.65
C ILE A 219 13.75 -7.65 12.51
N SER A 220 14.49 -8.76 12.61
CA SER A 220 14.45 -9.82 11.60
C SER A 220 14.21 -11.18 12.22
N ILE A 221 13.38 -11.99 11.58
CA ILE A 221 13.11 -13.38 11.97
C ILE A 221 13.27 -14.26 10.72
N GLU A 222 14.06 -15.33 10.85
CA GLU A 222 14.08 -16.42 9.87
C GLU A 222 13.08 -17.48 10.32
N ILE A 223 12.01 -17.64 9.55
CA ILE A 223 10.94 -18.58 9.84
C ILE A 223 11.29 -19.92 9.18
N PRO A 224 11.30 -21.05 9.92
CA PRO A 224 11.70 -22.37 9.39
C PRO A 224 10.61 -23.02 8.53
N ASN A 225 9.84 -22.22 7.79
CA ASN A 225 8.84 -22.66 6.83
C ASN A 225 8.73 -21.64 5.68
N LEU A 226 8.31 -22.12 4.52
CA LEU A 226 7.79 -21.24 3.47
C LEU A 226 6.42 -20.73 3.89
N LEU A 227 6.24 -19.41 3.94
CA LEU A 227 4.94 -18.81 4.20
C LEU A 227 4.13 -18.68 2.91
N SER A 228 2.82 -18.71 3.05
CA SER A 228 1.83 -18.53 1.98
C SER A 228 1.83 -17.15 1.33
N ILE A 229 2.72 -16.23 1.72
CA ILE A 229 2.71 -14.85 1.23
C ILE A 229 4.11 -14.32 0.89
N ALA A 230 4.13 -13.28 0.07
CA ALA A 230 5.28 -12.39 -0.07
C ALA A 230 4.81 -10.92 -0.08
N SER A 231 5.59 -10.04 0.54
CA SER A 231 5.28 -8.61 0.61
C SER A 231 6.52 -7.77 0.84
N VAL A 232 6.58 -6.59 0.20
CA VAL A 232 7.55 -5.51 0.48
C VAL A 232 6.75 -4.23 0.59
N SER A 233 6.48 -3.77 1.81
CA SER A 233 5.42 -2.79 2.06
C SER A 233 5.82 -1.74 3.07
N HIS A 234 5.28 -0.54 2.88
CA HIS A 234 5.14 0.46 3.94
C HIS A 234 3.82 0.24 4.67
N ILE A 235 3.85 0.32 6.00
CA ILE A 235 2.69 0.12 6.87
C ILE A 235 2.67 1.23 7.93
N GLN A 236 1.48 1.78 8.18
CA GLN A 236 1.18 2.64 9.33
C GLN A 236 0.18 1.91 10.23
N PRO A 237 0.65 1.23 11.31
CA PRO A 237 -0.24 0.45 12.17
C PRO A 237 -1.34 1.31 12.76
N LYS A 238 -2.60 0.89 12.57
CA LYS A 238 -3.77 1.66 13.00
C LYS A 238 -3.82 1.83 14.52
N GLU A 239 -3.32 0.85 15.26
CA GLU A 239 -3.24 0.85 16.73
C GLU A 239 -2.26 1.91 17.27
N LEU A 240 -1.29 2.31 16.45
CA LEU A 240 -0.33 3.37 16.78
C LEU A 240 -0.77 4.74 16.25
N LEU A 241 -1.90 4.80 15.54
CA LEU A 241 -2.53 6.05 15.17
C LEU A 241 -3.28 6.56 16.41
N GLY A 242 -2.68 7.51 17.13
CA GLY A 242 -3.43 8.30 18.12
C GLY A 242 -4.70 8.90 17.48
N LYS A 243 -5.72 9.22 18.30
CA LYS A 243 -6.85 10.03 17.82
C LYS A 243 -6.26 11.26 17.13
N ILE A 244 -6.70 11.52 15.89
CA ILE A 244 -6.11 12.53 15.01
C ILE A 244 -6.24 13.91 15.68
N GLU A 245 -5.24 14.32 16.45
CA GLU A 245 -5.20 15.65 17.10
C GLU A 245 -4.67 16.72 16.13
N SER A 246 -3.89 16.34 15.10
CA SER A 246 -3.52 17.22 13.99
C SER A 246 -3.06 16.46 12.74
N ILE A 247 -3.18 17.09 11.57
CA ILE A 247 -2.62 16.62 10.28
C ILE A 247 -1.08 16.54 10.32
N GLN A 248 -0.45 17.19 11.30
CA GLN A 248 1.00 17.29 11.44
C GLN A 248 1.60 16.20 12.34
N SER A 249 0.80 15.40 13.05
CA SER A 249 1.34 14.38 13.94
C SER A 249 2.03 13.27 13.13
N GLU A 250 3.25 12.97 13.55
CA GLU A 250 4.10 12.05 12.82
C GLU A 250 3.66 10.60 13.02
N ARG A 251 3.17 9.97 11.95
CA ARG A 251 2.69 8.59 12.01
C ARG A 251 3.84 7.58 12.01
N PRO A 252 3.90 6.67 13.00
CA PRO A 252 4.86 5.57 13.01
C PRO A 252 4.76 4.76 11.73
N SER A 253 5.90 4.54 11.06
CA SER A 253 5.96 3.83 9.79
C SER A 253 6.87 2.61 9.92
N ILE A 254 6.37 1.47 9.44
CA ILE A 254 7.08 0.20 9.41
C ILE A 254 7.29 -0.18 7.94
N TYR A 255 8.53 -0.51 7.58
CA TYR A 255 8.88 -1.06 6.28
C TYR A 255 9.06 -2.57 6.45
N LEU A 256 8.04 -3.30 6.03
CA LEU A 256 7.93 -4.75 6.24
C LEU A 256 8.29 -5.49 4.95
N THR A 257 9.23 -6.41 5.06
CA THR A 257 9.63 -7.35 4.01
C THR A 257 9.36 -8.77 4.50
N ILE A 258 8.56 -9.53 3.76
CA ILE A 258 8.30 -10.95 3.96
C ILE A 258 8.59 -11.63 2.63
N LEU A 259 9.70 -12.38 2.56
CA LEU A 259 10.15 -13.00 1.32
C LEU A 259 10.56 -14.46 1.53
N PRO A 260 10.15 -15.37 0.64
CA PRO A 260 10.72 -16.71 0.57
C PRO A 260 12.25 -16.65 0.41
N LYS A 261 13.00 -17.22 1.35
CA LYS A 261 14.46 -17.39 1.21
C LYS A 261 14.76 -18.59 0.30
N ASN A 262 14.04 -19.69 0.53
CA ASN A 262 14.01 -20.90 -0.28
C ASN A 262 12.70 -21.67 -0.01
N GLU A 263 12.58 -22.90 -0.51
CA GLU A 263 11.38 -23.74 -0.36
C GLU A 263 11.01 -24.09 1.09
N ASN A 264 11.90 -23.88 2.06
CA ASN A 264 11.70 -24.25 3.46
C ASN A 264 11.84 -23.09 4.44
N LYS A 265 12.13 -21.87 3.97
CA LYS A 265 12.45 -20.73 4.83
C LYS A 265 11.88 -19.43 4.31
N THR A 266 11.38 -18.61 5.22
CA THR A 266 10.92 -17.25 4.93
C THR A 266 11.69 -16.25 5.78
N LEU A 267 12.14 -15.18 5.15
CA LEU A 267 12.77 -14.05 5.83
C LEU A 267 11.72 -12.97 6.08
N LEU A 268 11.53 -12.61 7.35
CA LEU A 268 10.73 -11.47 7.77
C LEU A 268 11.67 -10.39 8.31
N ILE A 269 11.56 -9.18 7.78
CA ILE A 269 12.31 -8.00 8.21
C ILE A 269 11.33 -6.85 8.40
N ALA A 270 11.25 -6.33 9.62
CA ALA A 270 10.51 -5.10 9.93
C ALA A 270 11.52 -4.00 10.28
N SER A 271 11.57 -2.96 9.46
CA SER A 271 12.46 -1.81 9.67
C SER A 271 11.66 -0.55 9.99
N TYR A 272 12.22 0.33 10.82
CA TYR A 272 11.60 1.59 11.21
C TYR A 272 12.67 2.63 11.57
N HIS A 273 12.29 3.90 11.55
CA HIS A 273 13.20 4.97 11.94
C HIS A 273 13.35 5.00 13.47
N MET A 274 14.58 5.19 13.96
CA MET A 274 14.96 5.10 15.38
C MET A 274 14.18 6.04 16.29
N ASP A 275 13.80 7.22 15.78
CA ASP A 275 13.01 8.21 16.52
C ASP A 275 11.61 7.70 16.94
N LYS A 276 11.11 6.62 16.31
CA LYS A 276 9.84 5.95 16.64
C LYS A 276 10.03 4.64 17.39
N SER A 277 11.25 4.31 17.83
CA SER A 277 11.54 3.03 18.49
C SER A 277 10.70 2.83 19.75
N THR A 278 10.43 3.90 20.52
CA THR A 278 9.61 3.84 21.75
C THR A 278 8.20 3.30 21.52
N ASP A 279 7.61 3.56 20.35
CA ASP A 279 6.24 3.16 20.02
C ASP A 279 6.22 1.86 19.19
N ILE A 280 7.09 1.78 18.18
CA ILE A 280 7.09 0.67 17.21
C ILE A 280 7.68 -0.60 17.81
N LYS A 281 8.76 -0.51 18.59
CA LYS A 281 9.45 -1.70 19.10
C LYS A 281 8.56 -2.54 20.03
N PRO A 282 7.85 -1.97 21.02
CA PRO A 282 6.91 -2.73 21.84
C PRO A 282 5.73 -3.30 21.03
N TYR A 283 5.27 -2.59 20.00
CA TYR A 283 4.21 -3.07 19.11
C TYR A 283 4.68 -4.30 18.31
N LEU A 284 5.85 -4.21 17.66
CA LEU A 284 6.41 -5.31 16.90
C LEU A 284 6.75 -6.51 17.78
N HIS A 285 7.27 -6.33 19.00
CA HIS A 285 7.56 -7.44 19.90
C HIS A 285 6.33 -8.28 20.29
N LYS A 286 5.12 -7.69 20.27
CA LYS A 286 3.87 -8.45 20.51
C LYS A 286 3.52 -9.38 19.35
N ILE A 287 3.89 -9.00 18.12
CA ILE A 287 3.54 -9.71 16.89
C ILE A 287 4.68 -10.65 16.46
N LEU A 288 5.91 -10.21 16.65
CA LEU A 288 7.16 -10.80 16.18
C LEU A 288 8.03 -11.14 17.39
N SER A 289 7.74 -12.27 18.04
CA SER A 289 8.64 -12.85 19.04
C SER A 289 9.43 -14.00 18.41
N GLU A 290 10.69 -14.19 18.83
CA GLU A 290 11.60 -15.19 18.24
C GLU A 290 11.02 -16.61 18.23
N ASN A 291 10.15 -16.93 19.20
CA ASN A 291 9.58 -18.26 19.37
C ASN A 291 8.09 -18.35 18.99
N ASN A 292 7.43 -17.22 18.72
CA ASN A 292 5.99 -17.20 18.42
C ASN A 292 5.64 -15.96 17.60
N ILE A 293 5.29 -16.18 16.32
CA ILE A 293 4.77 -15.13 15.45
C ILE A 293 3.25 -15.17 15.51
N ASP A 294 2.63 -14.04 15.80
CA ASP A 294 1.19 -13.87 15.73
C ASP A 294 0.76 -13.68 14.26
N PHE A 295 0.57 -14.80 13.55
CA PHE A 295 0.11 -14.79 12.16
C PHE A 295 -1.26 -14.12 11.96
N PRO A 296 -2.25 -14.27 12.86
CA PRO A 296 -3.48 -13.48 12.81
C PRO A 296 -3.23 -11.97 12.83
N GLU A 297 -2.46 -11.43 13.78
CA GLU A 297 -2.22 -9.99 13.86
C GLU A 297 -1.38 -9.49 12.68
N LEU A 298 -0.41 -10.28 12.20
CA LEU A 298 0.35 -9.96 10.99
C LEU A 298 -0.53 -9.97 9.73
N SER A 299 -1.51 -10.90 9.65
CA SER A 299 -2.51 -10.94 8.56
C SER A 299 -3.38 -9.68 8.58
N LYS A 300 -3.90 -9.32 9.76
CA LYS A 300 -4.69 -8.09 9.98
C LYS A 300 -3.92 -6.84 9.55
N MET A 301 -2.65 -6.73 9.96
CA MET A 301 -1.80 -5.60 9.62
C MET A 301 -1.59 -5.48 8.10
N LEU A 302 -1.28 -6.59 7.41
CA LEU A 302 -1.08 -6.59 5.95
C LEU A 302 -2.37 -6.28 5.19
N LEU A 303 -3.48 -6.94 5.54
CA LEU A 303 -4.76 -6.77 4.84
C LEU A 303 -5.33 -5.34 4.97
N SER A 304 -4.97 -4.63 6.04
CA SER A 304 -5.49 -3.28 6.31
C SER A 304 -4.56 -2.14 5.88
N SER A 305 -3.35 -2.45 5.40
CA SER A 305 -2.29 -1.43 5.25
C SER A 305 -1.50 -1.50 3.94
N THR A 306 -1.66 -2.53 3.11
CA THR A 306 -0.89 -2.64 1.86
C THR A 306 -1.66 -3.27 0.70
N ASP A 307 -1.35 -2.83 -0.52
CA ASP A 307 -1.74 -3.44 -1.79
C ASP A 307 -0.64 -4.32 -2.40
N ASN A 308 0.59 -4.24 -1.88
CA ASN A 308 1.74 -4.99 -2.34
C ASN A 308 1.87 -6.32 -1.57
N LEU A 309 0.82 -7.14 -1.68
CA LEU A 309 0.68 -8.43 -1.02
C LEU A 309 0.37 -9.51 -2.06
N MET A 310 1.20 -10.55 -2.07
CA MET A 310 1.04 -11.70 -2.95
C MET A 310 0.75 -12.92 -2.09
N ILE A 311 -0.29 -13.67 -2.47
CA ILE A 311 -0.74 -14.86 -1.75
C ILE A 311 -0.56 -16.08 -2.65
N SER A 312 -0.03 -17.16 -2.08
CA SER A 312 0.20 -18.42 -2.77
C SER A 312 -1.12 -19.05 -3.19
N PRO A 313 -1.27 -19.47 -4.47
CA PRO A 313 -2.42 -20.27 -4.87
C PRO A 313 -2.54 -21.58 -4.10
N LYS A 314 -1.41 -22.20 -3.71
CA LYS A 314 -1.40 -23.44 -2.91
C LYS A 314 -2.15 -23.28 -1.59
N TYR A 315 -2.12 -22.08 -1.00
CA TYR A 315 -2.85 -21.79 0.22
C TYR A 315 -4.25 -21.24 -0.08
N TRP A 316 -4.36 -20.23 -0.94
CA TRP A 316 -5.63 -19.56 -1.22
C TRP A 316 -6.72 -20.52 -1.68
N GLU A 317 -6.37 -21.51 -2.50
CA GLU A 317 -7.33 -22.49 -3.04
C GLU A 317 -7.77 -23.52 -1.98
N THR A 318 -7.10 -23.60 -0.83
CA THR A 318 -7.51 -24.46 0.30
C THR A 318 -8.54 -23.83 1.21
N LEU A 319 -8.71 -22.50 1.11
CA LEU A 319 -9.69 -21.75 1.88
C LEU A 319 -11.11 -22.07 1.38
N SER A 320 -12.04 -22.14 2.32
CA SER A 320 -13.47 -22.17 2.05
C SER A 320 -13.93 -20.85 1.42
N GLU A 321 -15.09 -20.88 0.76
CA GLU A 321 -15.67 -19.67 0.17
C GLU A 321 -16.02 -18.61 1.23
N GLU A 322 -16.35 -19.04 2.46
CA GLU A 322 -16.58 -18.14 3.60
C GLU A 322 -15.30 -17.41 4.02
N GLU A 323 -14.17 -18.12 4.15
CA GLU A 323 -12.87 -17.51 4.45
C GLU A 323 -12.44 -16.53 3.36
N LYS A 324 -12.55 -16.93 2.08
CA LYS A 324 -12.21 -16.05 0.94
C LYS A 324 -13.08 -14.78 0.92
N ALA A 325 -14.38 -14.92 1.20
CA ALA A 325 -15.31 -13.81 1.28
C ALA A 325 -14.96 -12.87 2.45
N GLY A 326 -14.74 -13.41 3.65
CA GLY A 326 -14.38 -12.63 4.83
C GLY A 326 -13.06 -11.87 4.66
N ILE A 327 -12.02 -12.51 4.11
CA ILE A 327 -10.75 -11.85 3.78
C ILE A 327 -10.98 -10.68 2.80
N SER A 328 -11.75 -10.92 1.75
CA SER A 328 -12.01 -9.92 0.71
C SER A 328 -12.83 -8.73 1.24
N GLU A 329 -13.83 -9.01 2.08
CA GLU A 329 -14.64 -8.00 2.75
C GLU A 329 -13.79 -7.18 3.72
N TYR A 330 -12.98 -7.83 4.57
CA TYR A 330 -12.09 -7.15 5.49
C TYR A 330 -11.09 -6.26 4.76
N TYR A 331 -10.42 -6.77 3.72
CA TYR A 331 -9.49 -5.98 2.91
C TYR A 331 -10.19 -4.74 2.31
N SER A 332 -11.37 -4.95 1.72
CA SER A 332 -12.16 -3.88 1.10
C SER A 332 -12.59 -2.83 2.11
N TYR A 333 -13.16 -3.25 3.24
CA TYR A 333 -13.71 -2.34 4.24
C TYR A 333 -12.59 -1.59 4.99
N SER A 334 -11.51 -2.29 5.36
CA SER A 334 -10.37 -1.69 6.07
C SER A 334 -9.57 -0.70 5.22
N THR A 335 -9.69 -0.75 3.89
CA THR A 335 -9.16 0.28 2.97
C THR A 335 -9.86 1.63 3.18
N PHE A 336 -11.16 1.64 3.49
CA PHE A 336 -11.94 2.86 3.63
C PHE A 336 -12.18 3.26 5.09
N PHE A 337 -12.25 2.29 6.01
CA PHE A 337 -12.70 2.50 7.37
C PHE A 337 -11.72 1.90 8.40
N ASN A 338 -11.72 2.47 9.60
CA ASN A 338 -10.82 2.06 10.68
C ASN A 338 -11.47 1.09 11.67
N ASP A 339 -12.78 0.88 11.59
CA ASP A 339 -13.58 0.01 12.47
C ASP A 339 -13.88 -1.36 11.85
N ALA A 340 -13.07 -1.78 10.87
CA ALA A 340 -13.16 -3.10 10.26
C ALA A 340 -12.96 -4.20 11.33
N GLU A 341 -13.97 -5.04 11.55
CA GLU A 341 -13.84 -6.18 12.46
C GLU A 341 -13.00 -7.29 11.81
N PHE A 342 -11.88 -7.63 12.47
CA PHE A 342 -11.01 -8.71 12.02
C PHE A 342 -11.36 -10.01 12.74
N ASN A 343 -11.63 -11.08 11.99
CA ASN A 343 -11.83 -12.40 12.53
C ASN A 343 -10.52 -13.22 12.41
N PRO A 344 -9.85 -13.57 13.52
CA PRO A 344 -8.56 -14.25 13.49
C PRO A 344 -8.62 -15.69 12.95
N ILE A 345 -9.81 -16.26 12.82
CA ILE A 345 -10.01 -17.61 12.25
C ILE A 345 -10.19 -17.50 10.74
N THR A 346 -11.10 -16.65 10.27
CA THR A 346 -11.49 -16.62 8.86
C THR A 346 -10.70 -15.64 8.02
N HIS A 347 -10.02 -14.66 8.62
CA HIS A 347 -9.28 -13.61 7.90
C HIS A 347 -7.75 -13.84 7.87
N GLN A 348 -7.31 -15.08 8.09
CA GLN A 348 -5.90 -15.42 8.08
C GLN A 348 -5.38 -15.60 6.65
N ILE A 349 -4.32 -14.88 6.28
CA ILE A 349 -3.66 -15.00 4.97
C ILE A 349 -2.28 -15.66 5.05
N ILE A 350 -1.75 -15.84 6.27
CA ILE A 350 -0.41 -16.35 6.52
C ILE A 350 -0.47 -17.74 7.14
N LYS A 351 0.11 -18.71 6.44
CA LYS A 351 0.28 -20.09 6.90
C LYS A 351 1.59 -20.68 6.35
N PRO A 352 2.29 -21.54 7.12
CA PRO A 352 3.30 -22.44 6.56
C PRO A 352 2.71 -23.34 5.46
N ILE A 353 3.38 -23.46 4.31
CA ILE A 353 2.91 -24.24 3.14
C ILE A 353 3.91 -25.25 2.61
#